data_AF-A0A327WF01-F1
#
_entry.id   AF-A0A327WF01-F1
#
_cell.length_a   1.000
_cell.length_b   1.000
_cell.length_c   1.000
_cell.angle_alpha   90.00
_cell.angle_beta   90.00
_cell.angle_gamma   90.00
#
_symmetry.space_group_name_H-M   'P 1'
#
loop_
_entity.id
_entity.type
_entity.pdbx_description
1 polymer ?
#
loop_
_entity_poly.entity_id
_entity_poly.type
_entity_poly.pdbx_seq_one_letter_code
_entity_poly.pdbx_strand_id
1 'polypeptide(L)'
;MRKLSVRAVQKLTCKKRDAWWTVLLVDPVATRMLCWLARFRFVTPNRVTWAALFVGLGSAGLFLRGDRMSLIIGAALYHLSFILDCIDGKLARLKGNGSVFGGWLDYVFDRIRVLFCALALMGGQYLRTHEAYFLLAALVVVFLDMLRYVDALQIYKMRMSMRTKIEKVTAERKAAEAKAAAEQAAKTEQFEQTQRLLRARQVQQGLQARHQTPQSRPAPQQAQPAAGAEPKVVFMEDLLRENPGIEADVLKQHAGTGEVVDLHAQFRGRFPWYTRVRQALLRSRIRPHLISGIEFQMFIFIVGPLIGQILWTTAVSAVLLGLFELVIMYKFWLSTRDFTRVMDDLAPAPQTVGTVADHLFAGRHRGRVPAEPLPPADVEERFPAPQPYEDPGFHPYPQPEPEPYQQPQAGYTYVSPLGSYVPADHQATQPIPVQVVQRVEQPWTEGDGRLR
;
A
#
# COMPACT_ATOMS: atom_id res chain seq x y z
N MET A 1 16.27 -24.45 36.62
CA MET A 1 16.14 -23.77 35.31
C MET A 1 17.54 -23.54 34.77
N ARG A 2 17.95 -24.18 33.66
CA ARG A 2 19.25 -23.95 33.00
C ARG A 2 19.44 -22.43 32.82
N LYS A 3 20.64 -21.91 33.11
CA LYS A 3 20.98 -20.51 32.84
C LYS A 3 20.70 -20.24 31.36
N LEU A 4 19.63 -19.51 31.07
CA LEU A 4 19.29 -19.12 29.71
C LEU A 4 20.39 -18.18 29.23
N SER A 5 21.21 -18.65 28.28
CA SER A 5 22.22 -17.80 27.66
C SER A 5 21.52 -16.65 26.94
N VAL A 6 21.93 -15.41 27.22
CA VAL A 6 21.34 -14.19 26.65
C VAL A 6 21.31 -14.28 25.11
N ARG A 7 22.36 -14.83 24.49
CA ARG A 7 22.44 -15.02 23.03
C ARG A 7 21.39 -15.99 22.51
N ALA A 8 21.13 -17.07 23.24
CA ALA A 8 20.11 -18.06 22.86
C ALA A 8 18.71 -17.45 22.95
N VAL A 9 18.43 -16.72 24.03
CA VAL A 9 17.15 -16.01 24.21
C VAL A 9 16.96 -14.95 23.13
N GLN A 10 18.02 -14.19 22.80
CA GLN A 10 17.97 -13.19 21.74
C GLN A 10 17.61 -13.83 20.40
N LYS A 11 18.25 -14.95 20.03
CA LYS A 11 17.98 -15.67 18.78
C LYS A 11 16.56 -16.22 18.69
N LEU A 12 15.98 -16.64 19.83
CA LEU A 12 14.62 -17.20 19.88
C LEU A 12 13.52 -16.12 19.90
N THR A 13 13.76 -15.01 20.59
CA THR A 13 12.70 -14.05 20.94
C THR A 13 12.73 -12.76 20.14
N CYS A 14 13.87 -12.37 19.57
CA CYS A 14 13.99 -11.13 18.82
C CYS A 14 13.49 -11.31 17.39
N LYS A 15 12.77 -10.30 16.88
CA LYS A 15 12.24 -10.32 15.51
C LYS A 15 13.38 -10.36 14.50
N LYS A 16 13.16 -11.03 13.34
CA LYS A 16 14.14 -11.07 12.24
C LYS A 16 14.54 -9.66 11.77
N ARG A 17 13.61 -8.71 11.81
CA ARG A 17 13.81 -7.31 11.41
C ARG A 17 13.04 -6.41 12.37
N ASP A 18 13.66 -5.32 12.79
CA ASP A 18 13.00 -4.31 13.63
C ASP A 18 13.58 -2.91 13.39
N ALA A 19 13.04 -1.89 14.07
CA ALA A 19 13.56 -0.54 14.11
C ALA A 19 15.03 -0.55 14.52
N TRP A 20 15.86 0.32 13.95
CA TRP A 20 17.24 0.40 14.40
C TRP A 20 17.31 0.83 15.86
N TRP A 21 16.40 1.70 16.31
CA TRP A 21 16.27 2.07 17.72
C TRP A 21 16.03 0.84 18.60
N THR A 22 15.08 -0.01 18.21
CA THR A 22 14.77 -1.24 18.95
C THR A 22 15.96 -2.20 18.95
N VAL A 23 16.61 -2.40 17.81
CA VAL A 23 17.74 -3.34 17.70
C VAL A 23 18.96 -2.89 18.50
N LEU A 24 19.29 -1.60 18.45
CA LEU A 24 20.53 -1.07 19.02
C LEU A 24 20.37 -0.68 20.50
N LEU A 25 19.25 -0.08 20.88
CA LEU A 25 19.05 0.48 22.22
C LEU A 25 18.17 -0.40 23.10
N VAL A 26 17.11 -1.00 22.54
CA VAL A 26 16.11 -1.73 23.35
C VAL A 26 16.46 -3.20 23.49
N ASP A 27 16.75 -3.93 22.42
CA ASP A 27 16.99 -5.37 22.41
C ASP A 27 18.09 -5.81 23.41
N PRO A 28 19.23 -5.10 23.55
CA PRO A 28 20.25 -5.46 24.53
C PRO A 28 19.78 -5.34 25.98
N VAL A 29 18.90 -4.39 26.28
CA VAL A 29 18.36 -4.15 27.63
C VAL A 29 17.18 -5.10 27.88
N ALA A 30 16.23 -5.13 26.96
CA ALA A 30 15.03 -5.95 27.00
C ALA A 30 15.36 -7.44 27.15
N THR A 31 16.38 -7.96 26.45
CA THR A 31 16.75 -9.38 26.54
C THR A 31 17.30 -9.73 27.93
N ARG A 32 18.10 -8.84 28.53
CA ARG A 32 18.63 -9.04 29.89
C ARG A 32 17.51 -9.01 30.93
N MET A 33 16.62 -8.02 30.83
CA MET A 33 15.43 -7.93 31.68
C MET A 33 14.51 -9.14 31.50
N LEU A 34 14.33 -9.61 30.26
CA LEU A 34 13.53 -10.79 29.94
C LEU A 34 14.10 -12.05 30.61
N CYS A 35 15.42 -12.27 30.57
CA CYS A 35 16.04 -13.41 31.25
C CYS A 35 15.74 -13.40 32.76
N TRP A 36 15.69 -12.22 33.37
CA TRP A 36 15.34 -12.05 34.78
C TRP A 36 13.84 -12.26 35.03
N LEU A 37 12.97 -11.59 34.27
CA LEU A 37 11.50 -11.70 34.37
C LEU A 37 10.99 -13.11 34.10
N ALA A 38 11.60 -13.84 33.16
CA ALA A 38 11.24 -15.21 32.82
C ALA A 38 11.45 -16.20 33.97
N ARG A 39 12.25 -15.84 34.99
CA ARG A 39 12.43 -16.63 36.21
C ARG A 39 11.14 -16.72 37.04
N PHE A 40 10.27 -15.74 36.93
CA PHE A 40 9.05 -15.65 37.71
C PHE A 40 7.86 -16.28 36.96
N ARG A 41 7.27 -17.33 37.56
CA ARG A 41 6.13 -18.05 36.97
C ARG A 41 4.87 -17.20 36.86
N PHE A 42 4.68 -16.23 37.75
CA PHE A 42 3.49 -15.37 37.80
C PHE A 42 3.51 -14.19 36.80
N VAL A 43 4.64 -13.94 36.13
CA VAL A 43 4.76 -12.86 35.15
C VAL A 43 4.21 -13.34 33.82
N THR A 44 3.02 -12.89 33.44
CA THR A 44 2.39 -13.19 32.14
C THR A 44 2.63 -12.04 31.15
N PRO A 45 2.65 -12.30 29.83
CA PRO A 45 2.78 -11.25 28.82
C PRO A 45 1.80 -10.09 29.05
N ASN A 46 0.51 -10.39 29.22
CA ASN A 46 -0.51 -9.36 29.42
C ASN A 46 -0.26 -8.50 30.67
N ARG A 47 0.27 -9.06 31.77
CA ARG A 47 0.63 -8.27 32.96
C ARG A 47 1.76 -7.28 32.67
N VAL A 48 2.73 -7.70 31.85
CA VAL A 48 3.81 -6.81 31.40
C VAL A 48 3.26 -5.73 30.47
N THR A 49 2.33 -6.06 29.58
CA THR A 49 1.62 -5.08 28.71
C THR A 49 0.89 -4.02 29.54
N TRP A 50 0.15 -4.41 30.57
CA TRP A 50 -0.49 -3.48 31.50
C TRP A 50 0.52 -2.62 32.26
N ALA A 51 1.60 -3.22 32.76
CA ALA A 51 2.67 -2.48 33.42
C ALA A 51 3.32 -1.45 32.47
N ALA A 52 3.56 -1.82 31.21
CA ALA A 52 4.09 -0.92 30.19
C ALA A 52 3.16 0.27 29.98
N LEU A 53 1.84 0.06 29.89
CA LEU A 53 0.86 1.14 29.76
C LEU A 53 0.90 2.09 30.96
N PHE A 54 0.83 1.58 32.19
CA PHE A 54 0.81 2.43 33.39
C PHE A 54 2.10 3.23 33.56
N VAL A 55 3.26 2.63 33.26
CA VAL A 55 4.54 3.37 33.23
C VAL A 55 4.53 4.45 32.15
N GLY A 56 3.94 4.15 30.98
CA GLY A 56 3.77 5.12 29.89
C GLY A 56 2.85 6.29 30.26
N LEU A 57 1.73 6.03 30.93
CA LEU A 57 0.83 7.08 31.44
C LEU A 57 1.49 7.88 32.57
N GLY A 58 2.31 7.23 33.40
CA GLY A 58 3.15 7.93 34.39
C GLY A 58 4.11 8.92 33.74
N SER A 59 4.72 8.55 32.61
CA SER A 59 5.51 9.48 31.80
C SER A 59 4.68 10.66 31.28
N ALA A 60 3.45 10.43 30.81
CA ALA A 60 2.57 11.50 30.36
C ALA A 60 2.29 12.49 31.51
N GLY A 61 2.03 12.00 32.73
CA GLY A 61 1.85 12.86 33.90
C GLY A 61 3.07 13.74 34.23
N LEU A 62 4.30 13.24 33.98
CA LEU A 62 5.51 14.05 34.12
C LEU A 62 5.66 15.07 33.00
N PHE A 63 5.40 14.66 31.75
CA PHE A 63 5.44 15.56 30.61
C PHE A 63 4.48 16.74 30.75
N LEU A 64 3.30 16.53 31.36
CA LEU A 64 2.33 17.60 31.60
C LEU A 64 2.85 18.70 32.55
N ARG A 65 3.80 18.39 33.45
CA ARG A 65 4.39 19.42 34.33
C ARG A 65 5.28 20.41 33.57
N GLY A 66 5.87 19.98 32.44
CA GLY A 66 6.68 20.80 31.53
C GLY A 66 8.01 21.34 32.09
N ASP A 67 8.37 21.06 33.34
CA ASP A 67 9.67 21.47 33.89
C ASP A 67 10.80 20.60 33.35
N ARG A 68 12.03 21.14 33.31
CA ARG A 68 13.18 20.46 32.70
C ARG A 68 13.43 19.07 33.28
N MET A 69 13.28 18.90 34.59
CA MET A 69 13.55 17.64 35.26
C MET A 69 12.43 16.62 35.04
N SER A 70 11.16 17.05 35.12
CA SER A 70 10.04 16.17 34.78
C SER A 70 10.05 15.74 33.33
N LEU A 71 10.48 16.59 32.40
CA LEU A 71 10.68 16.20 31.00
C LEU A 71 11.74 15.11 30.83
N ILE A 72 12.88 15.22 31.52
CA ILE A 72 13.96 14.20 31.45
C ILE A 72 13.53 12.89 32.10
N ILE A 73 12.90 12.95 33.28
CA ILE A 73 12.41 11.76 33.98
C ILE A 73 11.26 11.13 33.19
N GLY A 74 10.37 11.95 32.61
CA GLY A 74 9.33 11.52 31.68
C GLY A 74 9.93 10.76 30.51
N ALA A 75 10.92 11.33 29.81
CA ALA A 75 11.61 10.65 28.70
C ALA A 75 12.21 9.30 29.12
N ALA A 76 12.80 9.21 30.31
CA ALA A 76 13.32 7.96 30.84
C ALA A 76 12.21 6.93 31.15
N LEU A 77 11.09 7.36 31.74
CA LEU A 77 9.92 6.49 31.98
C LEU A 77 9.25 6.06 30.69
N TYR A 78 9.13 6.94 29.70
CA TYR A 78 8.62 6.61 28.38
C TYR A 78 9.49 5.53 27.72
N HIS A 79 10.82 5.70 27.78
CA HIS A 79 11.73 4.70 27.25
C HIS A 79 11.63 3.36 27.98
N LEU A 80 11.48 3.39 29.32
CA LEU A 80 11.25 2.19 30.12
C LEU A 80 9.93 1.49 29.75
N SER A 81 8.84 2.25 29.58
CA SER A 81 7.56 1.74 29.11
C SER A 81 7.72 1.03 27.76
N PHE A 82 8.43 1.64 26.81
CA PHE A 82 8.69 1.05 25.49
C PHE A 82 9.56 -0.23 25.58
N ILE A 83 10.51 -0.28 26.51
CA ILE A 83 11.28 -1.52 26.78
C ILE A 83 10.36 -2.62 27.30
N LEU A 84 9.43 -2.31 28.23
CA LEU A 84 8.47 -3.28 28.77
C LEU A 84 7.51 -3.82 27.70
N ASP A 85 7.00 -2.94 26.85
CA ASP A 85 6.24 -3.25 25.63
C ASP A 85 6.99 -4.27 24.77
N CYS A 86 8.27 -4.01 24.50
CA CYS A 86 9.09 -4.93 23.73
C CYS A 86 9.35 -6.27 24.45
N ILE A 87 9.28 -6.31 25.79
CA ILE A 87 9.48 -7.52 26.60
C ILE A 87 8.25 -8.41 26.56
N ASP A 88 7.03 -7.88 26.54
CA ASP A 88 5.82 -8.72 26.59
C ASP A 88 5.74 -9.71 25.41
N GLY A 89 6.07 -9.25 24.20
CA GLY A 89 6.02 -10.05 22.99
C GLY A 89 7.22 -11.00 22.91
N LYS A 90 8.36 -10.61 23.47
CA LYS A 90 9.52 -11.50 23.61
C LYS A 90 9.24 -12.60 24.65
N LEU A 91 8.53 -12.27 25.74
CA LEU A 91 8.11 -13.20 26.78
C LEU A 91 7.06 -14.19 26.26
N ALA A 92 6.08 -13.71 25.47
CA ALA A 92 5.10 -14.56 24.81
C ALA A 92 5.75 -15.59 23.88
N ARG A 93 6.75 -15.17 23.08
CA ARG A 93 7.54 -16.07 22.22
C ARG A 93 8.39 -17.05 23.02
N LEU A 94 8.97 -16.63 24.13
CA LEU A 94 9.78 -17.49 24.99
C LEU A 94 8.96 -18.56 25.72
N LYS A 95 7.77 -18.19 26.21
CA LYS A 95 6.88 -19.09 26.97
C LYS A 95 5.94 -19.92 26.07
N GLY A 96 5.81 -19.56 24.79
CA GLY A 96 4.89 -20.23 23.87
C GLY A 96 3.41 -19.99 24.18
N ASN A 97 3.08 -18.98 24.99
CA ASN A 97 1.71 -18.67 25.45
C ASN A 97 1.19 -17.32 24.93
N GLY A 98 1.68 -16.88 23.77
CA GLY A 98 1.15 -15.70 23.08
C GLY A 98 -0.29 -15.93 22.62
N SER A 99 -1.13 -14.90 22.71
CA SER A 99 -2.53 -14.94 22.29
C SER A 99 -2.85 -13.82 21.30
N VAL A 100 -3.89 -14.02 20.48
CA VAL A 100 -4.40 -13.00 19.55
C VAL A 100 -4.86 -11.77 20.32
N PHE A 101 -5.57 -11.98 21.44
CA PHE A 101 -5.98 -10.90 22.33
C PHE A 101 -4.79 -10.11 22.88
N GLY A 102 -3.72 -10.78 23.31
CA GLY A 102 -2.51 -10.10 23.81
C GLY A 102 -1.84 -9.25 22.73
N GLY A 103 -1.77 -9.75 21.50
CA GLY A 103 -1.23 -8.97 20.37
C GLY A 103 -2.09 -7.75 20.00
N TRP A 104 -3.42 -7.88 20.08
CA TRP A 104 -4.33 -6.75 19.92
C TRP A 104 -4.19 -5.73 21.06
N LEU A 105 -4.04 -6.21 22.31
CA LEU A 105 -3.91 -5.37 23.49
C LEU A 105 -2.62 -4.53 23.46
N ASP A 106 -1.47 -5.17 23.18
CA ASP A 106 -0.17 -4.52 22.96
C ASP A 106 -0.30 -3.40 21.91
N TYR A 107 -0.91 -3.73 20.77
CA TYR A 107 -1.18 -2.77 19.71
C TYR A 107 -2.02 -1.56 20.19
N VAL A 108 -3.12 -1.77 20.91
CA VAL A 108 -3.98 -0.67 21.39
C VAL A 108 -3.27 0.17 22.44
N PHE A 109 -2.55 -0.45 23.37
CA PHE A 109 -1.88 0.26 24.47
C PHE A 109 -0.73 1.14 23.98
N ASP A 110 0.00 0.71 22.95
CA ASP A 110 0.99 1.55 22.30
C ASP A 110 0.36 2.83 21.73
N ARG A 111 -0.83 2.74 21.11
CA ARG A 111 -1.55 3.91 20.58
C ARG A 111 -2.01 4.86 21.68
N ILE A 112 -2.59 4.30 22.74
CA ILE A 112 -3.02 5.07 23.92
C ILE A 112 -1.80 5.80 24.50
N ARG A 113 -0.70 5.09 24.74
CA ARG A 113 0.55 5.68 25.27
C ARG A 113 1.02 6.86 24.42
N VAL A 114 1.11 6.68 23.09
CA VAL A 114 1.58 7.73 22.17
C VAL A 114 0.66 8.95 22.19
N LEU A 115 -0.66 8.75 22.14
CA LEU A 115 -1.64 9.84 22.18
C LEU A 115 -1.51 10.66 23.48
N PHE A 116 -1.56 10.00 24.63
CA PHE A 116 -1.48 10.69 25.93
C PHE A 116 -0.12 11.36 26.13
N CYS A 117 0.99 10.75 25.69
CA CYS A 117 2.31 11.38 25.79
C CYS A 117 2.44 12.57 24.84
N ALA A 118 1.90 12.52 23.62
CA ALA A 118 1.89 13.64 22.67
C ALA A 118 1.14 14.84 23.26
N LEU A 119 -0.09 14.61 23.72
CA LEU A 119 -0.93 15.65 24.31
C LEU A 119 -0.30 16.20 25.59
N ALA A 120 0.26 15.35 26.46
CA ALA A 120 0.86 15.80 27.70
C ALA A 120 2.19 16.55 27.50
N LEU A 121 3.05 16.09 26.59
CA LEU A 121 4.33 16.75 26.31
C LEU A 121 4.11 18.14 25.73
N MET A 122 3.26 18.23 24.70
CA MET A 122 3.01 19.49 24.04
C MET A 122 2.10 20.41 24.86
N GLY A 123 1.05 19.85 25.47
CA GLY A 123 0.16 20.58 26.37
C GLY A 123 0.88 21.11 27.60
N GLY A 124 1.76 20.30 28.22
CA GLY A 124 2.60 20.74 29.34
C GLY A 124 3.52 21.89 28.97
N GLN A 125 4.14 21.85 27.79
CA GLN A 125 4.95 22.96 27.30
C GLN A 125 4.11 24.21 26.99
N TYR A 126 2.92 24.06 26.42
CA TYR A 126 1.99 25.16 26.20
C TYR A 126 1.58 25.83 27.53
N LEU A 127 1.22 25.04 28.55
CA LEU A 127 0.83 25.57 29.86
C LEU A 127 1.94 26.38 30.55
N ARG A 128 3.21 26.16 30.18
CA ARG A 128 4.35 26.92 30.72
C ARG A 128 4.77 28.11 29.86
N THR A 129 4.67 27.99 28.55
CA THR A 129 5.21 28.99 27.59
C THR A 129 4.12 29.88 27.01
N HIS A 130 2.86 29.44 27.03
CA HIS A 130 1.72 30.02 26.34
C HIS A 130 1.87 30.12 24.81
N GLU A 131 2.84 29.40 24.24
CA GLU A 131 3.11 29.39 22.81
C GLU A 131 2.22 28.38 22.07
N ALA A 132 1.31 28.88 21.24
CA ALA A 132 0.34 28.05 20.51
C ALA A 132 1.00 27.02 19.56
N TYR A 133 2.27 27.23 19.18
CA TYR A 133 3.04 26.29 18.34
C TYR A 133 3.12 24.88 18.93
N PHE A 134 3.12 24.73 20.26
CA PHE A 134 3.10 23.42 20.89
C PHE A 134 1.79 22.67 20.62
N LEU A 135 0.65 23.36 20.62
CA LEU A 135 -0.64 22.74 20.32
C LEU A 135 -0.71 22.29 18.86
N LEU A 136 -0.18 23.10 17.94
CA LEU A 136 -0.02 22.72 16.54
C LEU A 136 0.90 21.50 16.40
N ALA A 137 2.03 21.48 17.12
CA ALA A 137 2.94 20.34 17.14
C ALA A 137 2.25 19.08 17.66
N ALA A 138 1.39 19.18 18.69
CA ALA A 138 0.60 18.05 19.18
C ALA A 138 -0.31 17.48 18.10
N LEU A 139 -1.03 18.35 17.39
CA LEU A 139 -1.92 17.97 16.30
C LEU A 139 -1.14 17.29 15.17
N VAL A 140 0.00 17.87 14.76
CA VAL A 140 0.87 17.30 13.72
C VAL A 140 1.40 15.92 14.14
N VAL A 141 1.81 15.75 15.40
CA VAL A 141 2.32 14.46 15.89
C VAL A 141 1.25 13.37 15.85
N VAL A 142 0.05 13.68 16.35
CA VAL A 142 -1.08 12.74 16.34
C VAL A 142 -1.52 12.45 14.90
N PHE A 143 -1.61 13.47 14.05
CA PHE A 143 -1.98 13.33 12.65
C PHE A 143 -1.00 12.43 11.90
N LEU A 144 0.31 12.66 12.03
CA LEU A 144 1.32 11.86 11.33
C LEU A 144 1.40 10.42 11.85
N ASP A 145 1.25 10.21 13.16
CA ASP A 145 1.20 8.85 13.71
C ASP A 145 -0.05 8.09 13.21
N MET A 146 -1.19 8.76 13.08
CA MET A 146 -2.41 8.21 12.50
C MET A 146 -2.29 7.95 11.00
N LEU A 147 -1.79 8.92 10.22
CA LEU A 147 -1.59 8.81 8.77
C LEU A 147 -0.73 7.60 8.45
N ARG A 148 0.44 7.49 9.09
CA ARG A 148 1.33 6.33 8.96
C ARG A 148 0.63 5.01 9.26
N TYR A 149 -0.21 4.99 10.30
CA TYR A 149 -0.94 3.79 10.67
C TYR A 149 -1.95 3.38 9.58
N VAL A 150 -2.74 4.33 9.10
CA VAL A 150 -3.71 4.10 8.03
C VAL A 150 -2.99 3.64 6.76
N ASP A 151 -1.92 4.32 6.37
CA ASP A 151 -1.14 3.98 5.18
C ASP A 151 -0.54 2.58 5.27
N ALA A 152 0.05 2.21 6.41
CA ALA A 152 0.60 0.88 6.62
C ALA A 152 -0.47 -0.22 6.47
N LEU A 153 -1.69 0.01 6.99
CA LEU A 153 -2.80 -0.92 6.85
C LEU A 153 -3.31 -1.02 5.41
N GLN A 154 -3.49 0.11 4.72
CA GLN A 154 -4.00 0.13 3.34
C GLN A 154 -3.01 -0.52 2.38
N ILE A 155 -1.73 -0.21 2.52
CA ILE A 155 -0.66 -0.85 1.74
C ILE A 155 -0.65 -2.36 2.00
N TYR A 156 -0.80 -2.81 3.25
CA TYR A 156 -0.87 -4.23 3.58
C TYR A 156 -2.07 -4.91 2.88
N LYS A 157 -3.28 -4.34 3.01
CA LYS A 157 -4.49 -4.87 2.38
C LYS A 157 -4.36 -4.94 0.87
N MET A 158 -3.83 -3.88 0.25
CA MET A 158 -3.68 -3.83 -1.21
C MET A 158 -2.65 -4.84 -1.71
N ARG A 159 -1.51 -5.02 -1.01
CA ARG A 159 -0.53 -6.06 -1.36
C ARG A 159 -1.11 -7.45 -1.28
N MET A 160 -1.89 -7.76 -0.24
CA MET A 160 -2.56 -9.06 -0.13
C MET A 160 -3.57 -9.26 -1.25
N SER A 161 -4.38 -8.24 -1.56
CA SER A 161 -5.34 -8.31 -2.68
C SER A 161 -4.67 -8.55 -4.03
N MET A 162 -3.57 -7.83 -4.33
CA MET A 162 -2.81 -8.04 -5.57
C MET A 162 -2.26 -9.47 -5.68
N ARG A 163 -1.73 -10.02 -4.58
CA ARG A 163 -1.20 -11.39 -4.54
C ARG A 163 -2.29 -12.43 -4.79
N THR A 164 -3.42 -12.33 -4.09
CA THR A 164 -4.55 -13.25 -4.26
C THR A 164 -5.13 -13.19 -5.67
N LYS A 165 -5.17 -12.01 -6.30
CA LYS A 165 -5.61 -11.88 -7.70
C LYS A 165 -4.67 -12.60 -8.66
N ILE A 166 -3.36 -12.42 -8.52
CA ILE A 166 -2.36 -13.12 -9.34
C ILE A 166 -2.47 -14.63 -9.16
N GLU A 167 -2.55 -15.11 -7.92
CA GLU A 167 -2.69 -16.54 -7.63
C GLU A 167 -3.94 -17.14 -8.30
N LYS A 168 -5.07 -16.44 -8.18
CA LYS A 168 -6.34 -16.86 -8.79
C LYS A 168 -6.25 -16.94 -10.32
N VAL A 169 -5.80 -15.88 -10.97
CA VAL A 169 -5.72 -15.83 -12.45
C VAL A 169 -4.70 -16.84 -12.98
N THR A 170 -3.58 -17.02 -12.29
CA THR A 170 -2.58 -18.03 -12.67
C THR A 170 -3.16 -19.45 -12.56
N ALA A 171 -3.94 -19.73 -11.53
CA ALA A 171 -4.62 -21.02 -11.37
C ALA A 171 -5.68 -21.26 -12.46
N GLU A 172 -6.47 -20.24 -12.78
CA GLU A 172 -7.48 -20.29 -13.85
C GLU A 172 -6.84 -20.54 -15.22
N ARG A 173 -5.74 -19.84 -15.52
CA ARG A 173 -4.97 -20.03 -16.77
C ARG A 173 -4.42 -21.45 -16.88
N LYS A 174 -3.77 -21.97 -15.84
CA LYS A 174 -3.24 -23.36 -15.85
C LYS A 174 -4.36 -24.40 -15.99
N ALA A 175 -5.51 -24.17 -15.38
CA ALA A 175 -6.67 -25.03 -15.55
C ALA A 175 -7.21 -24.99 -16.99
N ALA A 176 -7.20 -23.82 -17.64
CA ALA A 176 -7.57 -23.68 -19.05
C ALA A 176 -6.55 -24.37 -19.98
N GLU A 177 -5.25 -24.20 -19.74
CA GLU A 177 -4.18 -24.88 -20.49
C GLU A 177 -4.27 -26.40 -20.33
N ALA A 178 -4.52 -26.91 -19.12
CA ALA A 178 -4.71 -28.34 -18.87
C ALA A 178 -5.96 -28.89 -19.58
N LYS A 179 -7.06 -28.15 -19.60
CA LYS A 179 -8.28 -28.51 -20.36
C LYS A 179 -8.00 -28.54 -21.86
N ALA A 180 -7.32 -27.53 -22.40
CA ALA A 180 -6.96 -27.48 -23.82
C ALA A 180 -6.02 -28.62 -24.22
N ALA A 181 -5.04 -28.94 -23.38
CA ALA A 181 -4.13 -30.07 -23.58
C ALA A 181 -4.87 -31.41 -23.54
N ALA A 182 -5.81 -31.60 -22.60
CA ALA A 182 -6.64 -32.80 -22.54
C ALA A 182 -7.56 -32.92 -23.77
N GLU A 183 -8.12 -31.82 -24.26
CA GLU A 183 -8.93 -31.82 -25.48
C GLU A 183 -8.09 -32.13 -26.74
N GLN A 184 -6.88 -31.58 -26.84
CA GLN A 184 -5.93 -31.91 -27.90
C GLN A 184 -5.48 -33.37 -27.86
N ALA A 185 -5.21 -33.90 -26.66
CA ALA A 185 -4.88 -35.32 -26.48
C ALA A 185 -6.04 -36.22 -26.94
N ALA A 186 -7.27 -35.91 -26.53
CA ALA A 186 -8.46 -36.65 -26.95
C ALA A 186 -8.67 -36.60 -28.48
N LYS A 187 -8.50 -35.44 -29.11
CA LYS A 187 -8.55 -35.28 -30.58
C LYS A 187 -7.46 -36.10 -31.29
N THR A 188 -6.25 -36.14 -30.73
CA THR A 188 -5.12 -36.90 -31.27
C THR A 188 -5.38 -38.41 -31.18
N GLU A 189 -5.87 -38.90 -30.04
CA GLU A 189 -6.26 -40.30 -29.85
C GLU A 189 -7.38 -40.70 -30.81
N GLN A 190 -8.40 -39.86 -31.00
CA GLN A 190 -9.50 -40.11 -31.91
C GLN A 190 -9.03 -40.15 -33.38
N PHE A 191 -8.10 -39.29 -33.76
CA PHE A 191 -7.48 -39.31 -35.09
C PHE A 191 -6.65 -40.59 -35.31
N GLU A 192 -5.85 -41.00 -34.31
CA GLU A 192 -5.09 -42.25 -34.36
C GLU A 192 -6.00 -43.48 -34.47
N GLN A 193 -7.09 -43.54 -33.69
CA GLN A 193 -8.07 -44.62 -33.78
C GLN A 193 -8.71 -44.70 -35.16
N THR A 194 -9.07 -43.55 -35.73
CA THR A 194 -9.64 -43.46 -37.09
C THR A 194 -8.65 -43.96 -38.14
N GLN A 195 -7.37 -43.54 -38.06
CA GLN A 195 -6.29 -44.01 -38.92
C GLN A 195 -6.05 -45.52 -38.80
N ARG A 196 -6.07 -46.07 -37.58
CA ARG A 196 -5.93 -47.52 -37.35
C ARG A 196 -7.08 -48.30 -37.98
N LEU A 197 -8.32 -47.82 -37.84
CA LEU A 197 -9.51 -48.43 -38.46
C LEU A 197 -9.42 -48.41 -39.99
N LEU A 198 -9.01 -47.28 -40.60
CA LEU A 198 -8.85 -47.17 -42.04
C LEU A 198 -7.76 -48.12 -42.57
N ARG A 199 -6.61 -48.22 -41.88
CA ARG A 199 -5.56 -49.19 -42.22
C ARG A 199 -6.03 -50.63 -42.09
N ALA A 200 -6.75 -50.98 -41.03
CA ALA A 200 -7.32 -52.32 -40.86
C ALA A 200 -8.29 -52.66 -42.01
N ARG A 201 -9.11 -51.70 -42.44
CA ARG A 201 -10.01 -51.85 -43.60
C ARG A 201 -9.25 -52.04 -44.91
N GLN A 202 -8.17 -51.28 -45.15
CA GLN A 202 -7.32 -51.44 -46.33
C GLN A 202 -6.57 -52.78 -46.33
N VAL A 203 -6.11 -53.27 -45.18
CA VAL A 203 -5.55 -54.61 -45.02
C VAL A 203 -6.61 -55.68 -45.33
N GLN A 204 -7.85 -55.47 -44.90
CA GLN A 204 -8.96 -56.39 -45.19
C GLN A 204 -9.39 -56.37 -46.67
N GLN A 205 -9.24 -55.23 -47.35
CA GLN A 205 -9.46 -55.10 -48.81
C GLN A 205 -8.24 -55.53 -49.64
N GLY A 206 -7.04 -55.56 -49.06
CA GLY A 206 -5.78 -55.95 -49.70
C GLY A 206 -5.35 -57.40 -49.44
N LEU A 207 -5.99 -58.14 -48.52
CA LEU A 207 -5.68 -59.55 -48.28
C LEU A 207 -6.66 -60.50 -49.01
N GLN A 208 -6.43 -60.63 -50.32
CA GLN A 208 -6.24 -61.95 -50.93
C GLN A 208 -4.72 -62.25 -51.02
N ALA A 209 -3.99 -62.22 -49.90
CA ALA A 209 -2.68 -62.88 -49.81
C ALA A 209 -2.18 -62.94 -48.35
N ARG A 210 -2.08 -64.18 -47.86
CA ARG A 210 -1.30 -64.68 -46.72
C ARG A 210 -1.71 -64.31 -45.28
N HIS A 211 -2.18 -65.37 -44.61
CA HIS A 211 -2.11 -65.59 -43.17
C HIS A 211 -0.72 -65.28 -42.60
N GLN A 212 -0.69 -64.49 -41.52
CA GLN A 212 0.28 -64.68 -40.42
C GLN A 212 -0.31 -64.16 -39.10
N THR A 213 -0.16 -65.02 -38.09
CA THR A 213 -0.67 -64.95 -36.71
C THR A 213 -0.07 -63.79 -35.91
N PRO A 214 -0.82 -63.09 -35.03
CA PRO A 214 -0.28 -61.94 -34.28
C PRO A 214 0.53 -62.38 -33.05
N GLN A 215 1.76 -61.85 -32.92
CA GLN A 215 2.53 -61.87 -31.67
C GLN A 215 2.08 -60.72 -30.75
N SER A 216 1.91 -61.05 -29.48
CA SER A 216 1.56 -60.18 -28.36
C SER A 216 2.59 -59.08 -28.15
N ARG A 217 2.15 -57.82 -28.24
CA ARG A 217 2.91 -56.63 -27.82
C ARG A 217 2.57 -56.32 -26.36
N PRO A 218 3.55 -56.00 -25.49
CA PRO A 218 3.24 -55.55 -24.13
C PRO A 218 2.48 -54.22 -24.19
N ALA A 219 1.48 -54.09 -23.33
CA ALA A 219 0.73 -52.85 -23.16
C ALA A 219 1.68 -51.69 -22.79
N PRO A 220 1.50 -50.48 -23.34
CA PRO A 220 2.19 -49.31 -22.81
C PRO A 220 1.71 -49.12 -21.36
N GLN A 221 2.65 -49.14 -20.42
CA GLN A 221 2.41 -48.72 -19.04
C GLN A 221 1.81 -47.31 -19.08
N GLN A 222 0.56 -47.20 -18.64
CA GLN A 222 -0.04 -45.93 -18.29
C GLN A 222 0.85 -45.31 -17.21
N ALA A 223 1.64 -44.31 -17.60
CA ALA A 223 2.27 -43.42 -16.65
C ALA A 223 1.13 -42.75 -15.87
N GLN A 224 0.95 -43.16 -14.63
CA GLN A 224 0.07 -42.49 -13.68
C GLN A 224 0.45 -41.00 -13.68
N PRO A 225 -0.50 -40.08 -13.89
CA PRO A 225 -0.23 -38.67 -13.65
C PRO A 225 0.13 -38.55 -12.17
N ALA A 226 1.36 -38.13 -11.91
CA ALA A 226 1.86 -37.88 -10.57
C ALA A 226 0.85 -37.00 -9.83
N ALA A 227 0.32 -37.54 -8.73
CA ALA A 227 -0.64 -36.89 -7.87
C ALA A 227 -0.16 -35.46 -7.54
N GLY A 228 -1.09 -34.52 -7.72
CA GLY A 228 -0.84 -33.09 -7.75
C GLY A 228 -0.13 -32.54 -6.52
N ALA A 229 1.09 -32.06 -6.74
CA ALA A 229 1.58 -30.91 -6.00
C ALA A 229 0.97 -29.68 -6.69
N GLU A 230 0.07 -28.97 -6.00
CA GLU A 230 -0.45 -27.70 -6.48
C GLU A 230 0.71 -26.79 -6.91
N PRO A 231 0.72 -26.26 -8.15
CA PRO A 231 1.79 -25.40 -8.61
C PRO A 231 1.64 -24.03 -7.96
N LYS A 232 2.28 -23.86 -6.81
CA LYS A 232 2.24 -22.63 -6.02
C LYS A 232 2.94 -21.49 -6.76
N VAL A 233 2.23 -20.38 -7.00
CA VAL A 233 2.85 -19.13 -7.46
C VAL A 233 3.83 -18.68 -6.38
N VAL A 234 5.09 -18.42 -6.78
CA VAL A 234 6.14 -18.02 -5.84
C VAL A 234 6.46 -16.55 -6.06
N PHE A 235 6.20 -15.71 -5.04
CA PHE A 235 6.56 -14.30 -5.12
C PHE A 235 8.04 -14.09 -4.81
N MET A 236 8.71 -13.29 -5.64
CA MET A 236 10.13 -12.95 -5.49
C MET A 236 10.45 -12.34 -4.12
N GLU A 237 9.53 -11.58 -3.51
CA GLU A 237 9.78 -11.00 -2.19
C GLU A 237 9.88 -12.05 -1.08
N ASP A 238 9.21 -13.20 -1.23
CA ASP A 238 9.28 -14.28 -0.24
C ASP A 238 10.61 -15.01 -0.35
N LEU A 239 11.07 -15.30 -1.57
CA LEU A 239 12.39 -15.87 -1.82
C LEU A 239 13.49 -14.98 -1.25
N LEU A 240 13.42 -13.66 -1.49
CA LEU A 240 14.35 -12.67 -0.94
C LEU A 240 14.18 -12.42 0.57
N ARG A 241 13.04 -12.81 1.15
CA ARG A 241 12.81 -12.70 2.59
C ARG A 241 13.47 -13.86 3.33
N GLU A 242 13.46 -15.04 2.73
CA GLU A 242 14.10 -16.25 3.24
C GLU A 242 15.60 -16.26 2.95
N ASN A 243 16.02 -15.72 1.80
CA ASN A 243 17.40 -15.69 1.31
C ASN A 243 17.87 -14.24 1.08
N PRO A 244 18.09 -13.43 2.14
CA PRO A 244 18.33 -12.00 2.01
C PRO A 244 19.65 -11.59 1.34
N GLY A 245 20.57 -12.53 1.12
CA GLY A 245 21.89 -12.31 0.52
C GLY A 245 22.07 -12.86 -0.89
N ILE A 246 21.07 -13.56 -1.44
CA ILE A 246 21.16 -14.15 -2.78
C ILE A 246 20.59 -13.15 -3.79
N GLU A 247 21.24 -13.05 -4.96
CA GLU A 247 20.74 -12.22 -6.05
C GLU A 247 19.40 -12.75 -6.58
N ALA A 248 18.58 -11.81 -7.04
CA ALA A 248 17.23 -12.10 -7.50
C ALA A 248 17.19 -13.05 -8.70
N ASP A 249 18.13 -12.87 -9.62
CA ASP A 249 18.19 -13.65 -10.86
C ASP A 249 18.59 -15.10 -10.56
N VAL A 250 19.52 -15.28 -9.62
CA VAL A 250 19.91 -16.59 -9.10
C VAL A 250 18.71 -17.27 -8.41
N LEU A 251 17.94 -16.55 -7.59
CA LEU A 251 16.74 -17.10 -6.95
C LEU A 251 15.64 -17.45 -7.97
N LYS A 252 15.48 -16.63 -9.02
CA LYS A 252 14.54 -16.90 -10.12
C LYS A 252 14.92 -18.20 -10.86
N GLN A 253 16.21 -18.44 -11.06
CA GLN A 253 16.73 -19.67 -11.66
C GLN A 253 16.59 -20.89 -10.74
N HIS A 254 16.78 -20.72 -9.42
CA HIS A 254 16.69 -21.82 -8.44
C HIS A 254 15.25 -22.20 -8.07
N ALA A 255 14.26 -21.34 -8.33
CA ALA A 255 12.86 -21.59 -8.01
C ALA A 255 12.18 -22.65 -8.92
N GLY A 256 12.90 -23.23 -9.88
CA GLY A 256 12.40 -24.32 -10.73
C GLY A 256 11.25 -23.91 -11.66
N THR A 257 10.34 -24.86 -11.95
CA THR A 257 9.17 -24.70 -12.86
C THR A 257 8.03 -23.84 -12.31
N GLY A 258 8.18 -23.25 -11.12
CA GLY A 258 7.21 -22.33 -10.54
C GLY A 258 7.24 -20.97 -11.24
N GLU A 259 6.08 -20.41 -11.53
CA GLU A 259 5.98 -19.06 -12.09
C GLU A 259 6.36 -18.04 -11.01
N VAL A 260 7.55 -17.44 -11.15
CA VAL A 260 8.09 -16.47 -10.18
C VAL A 260 7.64 -15.07 -10.55
N VAL A 261 6.78 -14.50 -9.72
CA VAL A 261 6.24 -13.15 -9.91
C VAL A 261 7.03 -12.16 -9.06
N ASP A 262 7.54 -11.10 -9.70
CA ASP A 262 8.29 -10.03 -9.04
C ASP A 262 7.57 -8.69 -9.15
N LEU A 263 6.91 -8.30 -8.07
CA LEU A 263 6.16 -7.03 -7.99
C LEU A 263 7.05 -5.84 -7.64
N HIS A 264 8.37 -6.02 -7.59
CA HIS A 264 9.35 -4.97 -7.32
C HIS A 264 10.44 -4.91 -8.38
N ALA A 265 10.24 -5.51 -9.56
CA ALA A 265 11.20 -5.55 -10.65
C ALA A 265 11.64 -4.14 -11.06
N GLN A 266 10.67 -3.25 -11.32
CA GLN A 266 10.96 -1.88 -11.77
C GLN A 266 11.70 -1.08 -10.69
N PHE A 267 11.35 -1.27 -9.43
CA PHE A 267 12.03 -0.62 -8.31
C PHE A 267 13.49 -1.08 -8.20
N ARG A 268 13.77 -2.38 -8.34
CA ARG A 268 15.15 -2.92 -8.28
C ARG A 268 16.00 -2.44 -9.46
N GLY A 269 15.42 -2.38 -10.66
CA GLY A 269 16.10 -1.85 -11.84
C GLY A 269 16.45 -0.36 -11.70
N ARG A 270 15.54 0.45 -11.14
CA ARG A 270 15.76 1.90 -10.98
C ARG A 270 16.73 2.25 -9.85
N PHE A 271 16.80 1.42 -8.80
CA PHE A 271 17.65 1.65 -7.63
C PHE A 271 18.54 0.44 -7.31
N PRO A 272 19.54 0.13 -8.17
CA PRO A 272 20.41 -1.02 -7.95
C PRO A 272 21.30 -0.86 -6.71
N TRP A 273 21.65 0.36 -6.32
CA TRP A 273 22.41 0.63 -5.10
C TRP A 273 21.61 0.31 -3.82
N TYR A 274 20.28 0.39 -3.88
CA TYR A 274 19.41 0.16 -2.72
C TYR A 274 19.47 -1.30 -2.26
N THR A 275 19.72 -2.27 -3.15
CA THR A 275 19.86 -3.67 -2.76
C THR A 275 21.07 -3.88 -1.85
N ARG A 276 22.20 -3.21 -2.13
CA ARG A 276 23.41 -3.24 -1.29
C ARG A 276 23.17 -2.62 0.08
N VAL A 277 22.54 -1.45 0.12
CA VAL A 277 22.17 -0.78 1.38
C VAL A 277 21.20 -1.63 2.20
N ARG A 278 20.16 -2.17 1.54
CA ARG A 278 19.21 -3.10 2.17
C ARG A 278 19.92 -4.32 2.74
N GLN A 279 20.83 -4.94 2.00
CA GLN A 279 21.59 -6.09 2.47
C GLN A 279 22.45 -5.73 3.69
N ALA A 280 23.14 -4.59 3.67
CA ALA A 280 23.94 -4.11 4.80
C ALA A 280 23.07 -3.91 6.06
N LEU A 281 21.91 -3.26 5.93
CA LEU A 281 20.96 -3.07 7.03
C LEU A 281 20.41 -4.40 7.57
N LEU A 282 20.10 -5.35 6.67
CA LEU A 282 19.56 -6.65 7.04
C LEU A 282 20.57 -7.53 7.79
N ARG A 283 21.89 -7.40 7.53
CA ARG A 283 22.93 -8.07 8.35
C ARG A 283 22.82 -7.67 9.83
N SER A 284 22.44 -6.43 10.09
CA SER A 284 22.26 -5.89 11.43
C SER A 284 20.83 -6.05 11.97
N ARG A 285 19.94 -6.83 11.33
CA ARG A 285 18.50 -6.93 11.65
C ARG A 285 17.71 -5.61 11.54
N ILE A 286 18.29 -4.58 10.93
CA ILE A 286 17.66 -3.27 10.80
C ILE A 286 16.76 -3.31 9.56
N ARG A 287 15.51 -2.86 9.73
CA ARG A 287 14.58 -2.70 8.62
C ARG A 287 15.04 -1.55 7.69
N PRO A 288 14.80 -1.63 6.37
CA PRO A 288 15.19 -0.57 5.43
C PRO A 288 14.47 0.76 5.65
N HIS A 289 13.36 0.76 6.39
CA HIS A 289 12.63 1.97 6.75
C HIS A 289 13.16 2.60 8.05
N LEU A 290 14.21 3.41 7.86
CA LEU A 290 15.03 3.97 8.93
C LEU A 290 14.34 5.06 9.75
N ILE A 291 13.41 5.80 9.14
CA ILE A 291 12.59 6.78 9.86
C ILE A 291 11.15 6.36 9.66
N SER A 292 10.66 5.60 10.62
CA SER A 292 9.29 5.11 10.64
C SER A 292 8.67 5.52 11.97
N GLY A 293 7.59 4.83 12.39
CA GLY A 293 6.81 5.23 13.55
C GLY A 293 7.58 5.23 14.86
N ILE A 294 8.38 4.17 15.11
CA ILE A 294 9.13 4.04 16.37
C ILE A 294 10.16 5.17 16.45
N GLU A 295 10.97 5.37 15.42
CA GLU A 295 12.00 6.40 15.44
C GLU A 295 11.40 7.79 15.62
N PHE A 296 10.35 8.11 14.87
CA PHE A 296 9.59 9.34 15.01
C PHE A 296 9.17 9.61 16.47
N GLN A 297 8.58 8.61 17.13
CA GLN A 297 8.16 8.71 18.52
C GLN A 297 9.36 8.89 19.47
N MET A 298 10.44 8.12 19.28
CA MET A 298 11.61 8.21 20.16
C MET A 298 12.31 9.58 20.05
N PHE A 299 12.39 10.16 18.85
CA PHE A 299 12.94 11.51 18.70
C PHE A 299 12.10 12.56 19.43
N ILE A 300 10.77 12.44 19.38
CA ILE A 300 9.87 13.42 20.02
C ILE A 300 9.84 13.24 21.54
N PHE A 301 9.70 12.01 22.04
CA PHE A 301 9.46 11.76 23.47
C PHE A 301 10.74 11.54 24.28
N ILE A 302 11.87 11.28 23.63
CA ILE A 302 13.14 11.05 24.31
C ILE A 302 14.13 12.14 23.91
N VAL A 303 14.48 12.23 22.64
CA VAL A 303 15.56 13.12 22.18
C VAL A 303 15.19 14.60 22.38
N GLY A 304 13.97 15.00 22.03
CA GLY A 304 13.45 16.36 22.21
C GLY A 304 13.53 16.84 23.66
N PRO A 305 12.89 16.13 24.62
CA PRO A 305 13.00 16.42 26.04
C PRO A 305 14.43 16.40 26.57
N LEU A 306 15.29 15.47 26.13
CA LEU A 306 16.69 15.43 26.59
C LEU A 306 17.51 16.63 26.12
N ILE A 307 17.32 17.09 24.88
CA ILE A 307 18.06 18.23 24.33
C ILE A 307 17.41 19.57 24.72
N GLY A 308 16.12 19.56 25.06
CA GLY A 308 15.33 20.76 25.38
C GLY A 308 14.80 21.47 24.15
N GLN A 309 14.89 20.84 22.98
CA GLN A 309 14.50 21.40 21.68
C GLN A 309 13.30 20.62 21.12
N ILE A 310 12.19 20.62 21.85
CA ILE A 310 11.02 19.79 21.54
C ILE A 310 10.43 20.16 20.17
N LEU A 311 10.14 21.45 19.92
CA LEU A 311 9.56 21.87 18.63
C LEU A 311 10.46 21.54 17.44
N TRP A 312 11.75 21.82 17.54
CA TRP A 312 12.70 21.55 16.46
C TRP A 312 12.84 20.06 16.16
N THR A 313 13.01 19.24 17.20
CA THR A 313 13.10 17.78 17.04
C THR A 313 11.80 17.19 16.48
N THR A 314 10.64 17.70 16.88
CA THR A 314 9.34 17.33 16.30
C THR A 314 9.25 17.72 14.82
N ALA A 315 9.60 18.96 14.47
CA ALA A 315 9.56 19.44 13.09
C ALA A 315 10.47 18.62 12.16
N VAL A 316 11.73 18.40 12.57
CA VAL A 316 12.68 17.58 11.82
C VAL A 316 12.18 16.15 11.67
N SER A 317 11.68 15.54 12.75
CA SER A 317 11.15 14.17 12.71
C SER A 317 9.91 14.06 11.83
N ALA A 318 9.03 15.06 11.84
CA ALA A 318 7.83 15.13 11.00
C ALA A 318 8.18 15.21 9.52
N VAL A 319 9.13 16.07 9.15
CA VAL A 319 9.63 16.18 7.76
C VAL A 319 10.25 14.86 7.31
N LEU A 320 11.13 14.28 8.14
CA LEU A 320 11.80 13.03 7.80
C LEU A 320 10.81 11.85 7.67
N LEU A 321 9.80 11.77 8.54
CA LEU A 321 8.74 10.78 8.43
C LEU A 321 7.93 10.98 7.13
N GLY A 322 7.51 12.22 6.83
CA GLY A 322 6.77 12.53 5.61
C GLY A 322 7.54 12.18 4.33
N LEU A 323 8.83 12.54 4.27
CA LEU A 323 9.70 12.14 3.16
C LEU A 323 9.80 10.61 3.04
N PHE A 324 9.89 9.91 4.16
CA PHE A 324 9.99 8.45 4.14
C PHE A 324 8.69 7.79 3.68
N GLU A 325 7.53 8.28 4.13
CA GLU A 325 6.21 7.82 3.67
C GLU A 325 6.01 8.09 2.18
N LEU A 326 6.46 9.23 1.65
CA LEU A 326 6.45 9.50 0.21
C LEU A 326 7.29 8.49 -0.58
N VAL A 327 8.46 8.09 -0.07
CA VAL A 327 9.30 7.06 -0.68
C VAL A 327 8.59 5.70 -0.66
N ILE A 328 7.92 5.35 0.45
CA ILE A 328 7.12 4.12 0.56
C ILE A 328 5.97 4.14 -0.44
N MET A 329 5.25 5.26 -0.55
CA MET A 329 4.13 5.45 -1.48
C MET A 329 4.60 5.35 -2.93
N TYR A 330 5.72 5.98 -3.27
CA TYR A 330 6.31 5.89 -4.61
C TYR A 330 6.72 4.45 -4.96
N LYS A 331 7.36 3.75 -4.02
CA LYS A 331 7.70 2.34 -4.20
C LYS A 331 6.45 1.48 -4.38
N PHE A 332 5.39 1.77 -3.63
CA PHE A 332 4.13 1.08 -3.73
C PHE A 332 3.45 1.32 -5.09
N TRP A 333 3.47 2.55 -5.60
CA TRP A 333 2.99 2.89 -6.94
C TRP A 333 3.73 2.14 -8.06
N LEU A 334 5.07 2.02 -7.95
CA LEU A 334 5.84 1.18 -8.87
C LEU A 334 5.37 -0.28 -8.82
N SER A 335 5.08 -0.80 -7.62
CA SER A 335 4.56 -2.16 -7.44
C SER A 335 3.19 -2.36 -8.07
N THR A 336 2.29 -1.36 -8.01
CA THR A 336 1.00 -1.43 -8.70
C THR A 336 1.14 -1.43 -10.21
N ARG A 337 2.16 -0.77 -10.76
CA ARG A 337 2.45 -0.82 -12.21
C ARG A 337 2.99 -2.18 -12.64
N ASP A 338 3.90 -2.76 -11.85
CA ASP A 338 4.40 -4.11 -12.10
C ASP A 338 3.27 -5.14 -11.97
N PHE A 339 2.33 -4.96 -11.04
CA PHE A 339 1.10 -5.74 -10.97
C PHE A 339 0.26 -5.65 -12.26
N THR A 340 0.01 -4.44 -12.78
CA THR A 340 -0.73 -4.27 -14.04
C THR A 340 -0.05 -5.02 -15.19
N ARG A 341 1.28 -4.90 -15.33
CA ARG A 341 2.02 -5.64 -16.36
C ARG A 341 1.85 -7.15 -16.24
N VAL A 342 2.02 -7.69 -15.03
CA VAL A 342 1.85 -9.14 -14.79
C VAL A 342 0.42 -9.58 -15.10
N MET A 343 -0.57 -8.74 -14.80
CA MET A 343 -1.97 -9.01 -15.14
C MET A 343 -2.22 -8.98 -16.65
N ASP A 344 -1.58 -8.06 -17.38
CA ASP A 344 -1.66 -7.99 -18.85
C ASP A 344 -1.00 -9.22 -19.50
N ASP A 345 0.14 -9.66 -18.97
CA ASP A 345 0.84 -10.88 -19.43
C ASP A 345 0.04 -12.16 -19.14
N LEU A 346 -0.75 -12.15 -18.07
CA LEU A 346 -1.63 -13.27 -17.68
C LEU A 346 -3.00 -13.21 -18.36
N ALA A 347 -3.39 -12.08 -18.95
CA ALA A 347 -4.63 -11.97 -19.68
C ALA A 347 -4.59 -12.92 -20.89
N PRO A 348 -5.65 -13.71 -21.15
CA PRO A 348 -5.70 -14.51 -22.37
C PRO A 348 -5.49 -13.58 -23.56
N ALA A 349 -4.53 -13.91 -24.44
CA ALA A 349 -4.37 -13.20 -25.69
C ALA A 349 -5.76 -13.07 -26.33
N PRO A 350 -6.18 -11.86 -26.73
CA PRO A 350 -7.48 -11.70 -27.35
C PRO A 350 -7.55 -12.74 -28.46
N GLN A 351 -8.52 -13.66 -28.36
CA GLN A 351 -8.90 -14.46 -29.52
C GLN A 351 -9.14 -13.43 -30.59
N THR A 352 -8.32 -13.45 -31.64
CA THR A 352 -8.30 -12.45 -32.70
C THR A 352 -9.68 -12.37 -33.33
N VAL A 353 -10.57 -11.58 -32.76
CA VAL A 353 -11.72 -10.99 -33.44
C VAL A 353 -11.12 -9.80 -34.16
N GLY A 354 -10.68 -10.06 -35.40
CA GLY A 354 -10.19 -9.05 -36.34
C GLY A 354 -9.00 -8.25 -35.82
N THR A 355 -7.80 -8.61 -36.24
CA THR A 355 -6.65 -7.71 -36.21
C THR A 355 -7.09 -6.37 -36.80
N VAL A 356 -7.21 -5.34 -35.95
CA VAL A 356 -7.32 -3.96 -36.42
C VAL A 356 -6.01 -3.69 -37.15
N ALA A 357 -6.09 -3.58 -38.47
CA ALA A 357 -4.92 -3.52 -39.33
C ALA A 357 -3.99 -2.37 -38.91
N ASP A 358 -2.68 -2.62 -38.97
CA ASP A 358 -1.61 -1.75 -38.43
C ASP A 358 -1.68 -0.29 -38.90
N HIS A 359 -2.36 -0.01 -40.02
CA HIS A 359 -2.58 1.34 -40.54
C HIS A 359 -3.46 2.22 -39.64
N LEU A 360 -4.27 1.65 -38.74
CA LEU A 360 -5.11 2.41 -37.81
C LEU A 360 -4.36 2.87 -36.54
N PHE A 361 -3.18 2.31 -36.27
CA PHE A 361 -2.28 2.76 -35.20
C PHE A 361 -1.29 3.85 -35.64
N ALA A 362 -1.31 4.25 -36.91
CA ALA A 362 -0.43 5.29 -37.45
C ALA A 362 -0.90 6.71 -37.07
N GLY A 363 -0.90 7.02 -35.78
CA GLY A 363 -1.14 8.37 -35.24
C GLY A 363 0.15 9.19 -35.13
N ARG A 364 0.42 9.98 -36.18
CA ARG A 364 1.27 11.20 -36.22
C ARG A 364 2.67 11.13 -35.61
N HIS A 365 3.70 11.07 -36.47
CA HIS A 365 4.69 12.15 -36.60
C HIS A 365 5.66 11.88 -37.77
N ARG A 366 5.67 12.83 -38.73
CA ARG A 366 6.66 13.15 -39.79
C ARG A 366 6.27 12.77 -41.23
N GLY A 367 6.26 13.80 -42.07
CA GLY A 367 6.66 13.70 -43.48
C GLY A 367 5.56 13.95 -44.51
N ARG A 368 5.26 15.22 -44.76
CA ARG A 368 4.68 15.84 -45.96
C ARG A 368 4.54 14.93 -47.21
N VAL A 369 3.29 14.62 -47.57
CA VAL A 369 2.83 14.46 -48.96
C VAL A 369 1.43 15.07 -49.04
N PRO A 370 1.13 15.99 -49.97
CA PRO A 370 -0.23 16.52 -50.12
C PRO A 370 -1.09 15.47 -50.83
N ALA A 371 -2.08 14.91 -50.13
CA ALA A 371 -3.16 14.16 -50.76
C ALA A 371 -4.24 15.16 -51.22
N GLU A 372 -4.72 15.03 -52.45
CA GLU A 372 -5.81 15.85 -52.99
C GLU A 372 -7.08 15.74 -52.12
N PRO A 373 -7.85 16.83 -51.95
CA PRO A 373 -9.13 16.76 -51.26
C PRO A 373 -10.13 15.98 -52.11
N LEU A 374 -10.73 14.93 -51.54
CA LEU A 374 -11.88 14.27 -52.15
C LEU A 374 -13.07 15.25 -52.24
N PRO A 375 -13.85 15.23 -53.34
CA PRO A 375 -14.98 16.11 -53.52
C PRO A 375 -16.07 15.82 -52.47
N PRO A 376 -16.83 16.85 -52.02
CA PRO A 376 -17.78 16.72 -50.90
C PRO A 376 -18.89 15.69 -51.12
N ALA A 377 -19.22 15.37 -52.37
CA ALA A 377 -20.36 14.53 -52.72
C ALA A 377 -20.21 13.07 -52.25
N ASP A 378 -18.99 12.55 -52.14
CA ASP A 378 -18.76 11.12 -51.89
C ASP A 378 -18.94 10.71 -50.42
N VAL A 379 -18.98 11.70 -49.50
CA VAL A 379 -19.04 11.45 -48.04
C VAL A 379 -20.49 11.30 -47.57
N GLU A 380 -21.41 12.13 -48.09
CA GLU A 380 -22.82 12.10 -47.72
C GLU A 380 -23.56 10.88 -48.30
N GLU A 381 -23.13 10.38 -49.47
CA GLU A 381 -23.75 9.21 -50.12
C GLU A 381 -23.34 7.89 -49.44
N ARG A 382 -22.14 7.85 -48.84
CA ARG A 382 -21.58 6.62 -48.22
C ARG A 382 -22.01 6.44 -46.77
N PHE A 383 -22.41 7.50 -46.09
CA PHE A 383 -22.84 7.49 -44.68
C PHE A 383 -24.01 8.46 -44.48
N PRO A 384 -25.23 8.12 -44.93
CA PRO A 384 -26.39 8.97 -44.68
C PRO A 384 -26.64 9.06 -43.16
N ALA A 385 -26.97 10.27 -42.68
CA ALA A 385 -27.38 10.45 -41.31
C ALA A 385 -28.69 9.66 -41.04
N PRO A 386 -28.82 8.99 -39.88
CA PRO A 386 -30.02 8.22 -39.55
C PRO A 386 -31.25 9.14 -39.50
N GLN A 387 -32.37 8.68 -40.06
CA GLN A 387 -33.60 9.46 -40.12
C GLN A 387 -34.27 9.53 -38.74
N PRO A 388 -34.93 10.64 -38.36
CA PRO A 388 -35.36 10.90 -36.98
C PRO A 388 -36.40 9.92 -36.39
N TYR A 389 -37.00 9.03 -37.19
CA TYR A 389 -37.96 8.04 -36.70
C TYR A 389 -37.31 6.74 -36.22
N GLU A 390 -36.02 6.53 -36.50
CA GLU A 390 -35.31 5.26 -36.21
C GLU A 390 -34.72 5.22 -34.78
N ASP A 391 -34.66 6.36 -34.07
CA ASP A 391 -34.24 6.42 -32.68
C ASP A 391 -35.02 7.51 -31.91
N PRO A 392 -36.16 7.17 -31.25
CA PRO A 392 -36.96 8.13 -30.49
C PRO A 392 -36.26 8.68 -29.23
N GLY A 393 -35.07 8.18 -28.88
CA GLY A 393 -34.23 8.68 -27.79
C GLY A 393 -33.07 9.58 -28.25
N PHE A 394 -32.88 9.79 -29.55
CA PHE A 394 -31.80 10.61 -30.06
C PHE A 394 -32.14 12.10 -29.94
N HIS A 395 -31.53 12.77 -28.97
CA HIS A 395 -31.46 14.22 -28.94
C HIS A 395 -30.20 14.66 -29.70
N PRO A 396 -30.32 15.42 -30.81
CA PRO A 396 -29.15 15.99 -31.44
C PRO A 396 -28.40 16.87 -30.44
N TYR A 397 -27.07 16.82 -30.49
CA TYR A 397 -26.22 17.68 -29.66
C TYR A 397 -26.61 19.15 -29.87
N PRO A 398 -26.60 19.98 -28.80
CA PRO A 398 -26.80 21.41 -28.95
C PRO A 398 -25.78 21.94 -29.94
N GLN A 399 -26.23 22.50 -31.05
CA GLN A 399 -25.32 23.17 -31.96
C GLN A 399 -24.74 24.38 -31.21
N PRO A 400 -23.43 24.65 -31.33
CA PRO A 400 -22.87 25.89 -30.82
C PRO A 400 -23.66 27.05 -31.43
N GLU A 401 -24.11 27.99 -30.60
CA GLU A 401 -24.85 29.15 -31.10
C GLU A 401 -24.07 29.81 -32.25
N PRO A 402 -24.72 30.12 -33.38
CA PRO A 402 -24.07 30.88 -34.42
C PRO A 402 -23.65 32.23 -33.83
N GLU A 403 -22.37 32.58 -34.00
CA GLU A 403 -21.87 33.90 -33.61
C GLU A 403 -22.80 35.00 -34.13
N PRO A 404 -23.07 36.05 -33.33
CA PRO A 404 -23.89 37.15 -33.81
C PRO A 404 -23.23 37.79 -35.04
N TYR A 405 -23.96 37.72 -36.15
CA TYR A 405 -23.71 38.41 -37.41
C TYR A 405 -23.16 39.82 -37.19
N GLN A 406 -21.90 40.06 -37.59
CA GLN A 406 -21.40 41.42 -37.83
C GLN A 406 -22.08 41.96 -39.11
N GLN A 407 -23.04 42.86 -38.94
CA GLN A 407 -23.53 43.69 -40.04
C GLN A 407 -22.42 44.65 -40.52
N PRO A 408 -22.16 44.76 -41.84
CA PRO A 408 -21.21 45.71 -42.37
C PRO A 408 -21.93 46.97 -42.89
N GLN A 409 -21.74 48.13 -42.26
CA GLN A 409 -21.96 49.47 -42.85
C GLN A 409 -20.96 50.46 -42.20
N ALA A 410 -19.89 50.85 -42.90
CA ALA A 410 -19.80 52.00 -43.80
C ALA A 410 -19.78 53.37 -43.07
N GLY A 411 -18.61 54.01 -43.10
CA GLY A 411 -18.29 55.46 -43.06
C GLY A 411 -19.12 56.42 -42.21
N TYR A 412 -18.47 57.20 -41.33
CA TYR A 412 -18.22 58.64 -41.51
C TYR A 412 -17.43 59.21 -40.32
N THR A 413 -16.49 60.09 -40.66
CA THR A 413 -15.62 60.91 -39.82
C THR A 413 -16.41 62.04 -39.14
N TYR A 414 -16.04 62.44 -37.92
CA TYR A 414 -15.78 63.83 -37.43
C TYR A 414 -15.86 63.89 -35.89
N VAL A 415 -14.74 64.12 -35.21
CA VAL A 415 -14.30 65.38 -34.53
C VAL A 415 -15.07 65.71 -33.24
N SER A 416 -14.31 65.68 -32.15
CA SER A 416 -14.62 66.21 -30.82
C SER A 416 -14.71 67.74 -30.83
N PRO A 417 -15.55 68.33 -29.99
CA PRO A 417 -15.19 69.65 -29.45
C PRO A 417 -15.50 69.78 -27.95
N LEU A 418 -14.57 70.43 -27.23
CA LEU A 418 -14.77 71.14 -25.95
C LEU A 418 -15.00 70.22 -24.72
N GLY A 419 -14.37 70.40 -23.56
CA GLY A 419 -13.47 71.42 -23.07
C GLY A 419 -13.23 71.19 -21.56
N SER A 420 -12.03 71.57 -21.11
CA SER A 420 -11.73 72.17 -19.80
C SER A 420 -12.14 71.52 -18.46
N TYR A 421 -11.07 71.30 -17.68
CA TYR A 421 -10.88 71.66 -16.27
C TYR A 421 -11.35 70.76 -15.13
N VAL A 422 -10.46 70.76 -14.13
CA VAL A 422 -10.27 69.92 -12.92
C VAL A 422 -11.00 70.58 -11.70
N PRO A 423 -10.75 70.15 -10.44
CA PRO A 423 -11.55 69.29 -9.55
C PRO A 423 -12.36 70.07 -8.47
N ALA A 424 -13.19 69.39 -7.67
CA ALA A 424 -13.61 69.91 -6.36
C ALA A 424 -13.94 68.81 -5.35
N ASP A 425 -13.67 69.15 -4.11
CA ASP A 425 -13.58 68.35 -2.89
C ASP A 425 -14.85 68.51 -2.02
N HIS A 426 -15.00 67.59 -1.06
CA HIS A 426 -15.72 67.71 0.24
C HIS A 426 -17.23 67.38 0.44
N GLN A 427 -17.42 66.68 1.57
CA GLN A 427 -18.56 66.58 2.53
C GLN A 427 -19.35 65.26 2.50
N ALA A 428 -19.10 64.33 3.44
CA ALA A 428 -19.54 64.25 4.86
C ALA A 428 -20.77 63.32 5.04
N THR A 429 -20.63 62.23 5.81
CA THR A 429 -21.78 61.53 6.46
C THR A 429 -21.32 60.69 7.66
N GLN A 430 -22.13 60.76 8.72
CA GLN A 430 -21.91 60.37 10.13
C GLN A 430 -22.07 58.86 10.45
N PRO A 431 -21.66 58.37 11.65
CA PRO A 431 -21.77 56.96 12.08
C PRO A 431 -22.95 56.68 13.06
N ILE A 432 -23.46 55.43 13.10
CA ILE A 432 -24.48 54.94 14.07
C ILE A 432 -24.12 53.50 14.56
N PRO A 433 -24.44 53.11 15.83
CA PRO A 433 -23.63 52.16 16.63
C PRO A 433 -24.26 50.77 16.91
N VAL A 434 -23.43 49.95 17.58
CA VAL A 434 -23.60 48.55 18.04
C VAL A 434 -24.59 48.39 19.22
N GLN A 435 -25.39 47.32 19.24
CA GLN A 435 -26.11 46.84 20.43
C GLN A 435 -25.77 45.38 20.77
N VAL A 436 -25.54 45.17 22.06
CA VAL A 436 -25.26 43.91 22.77
C VAL A 436 -26.59 43.33 23.28
N VAL A 437 -26.81 42.02 23.17
CA VAL A 437 -27.94 41.32 23.80
C VAL A 437 -27.42 40.26 24.78
N GLN A 438 -27.89 40.37 26.02
CA GLN A 438 -27.56 39.53 27.17
C GLN A 438 -28.25 38.16 27.13
N ARG A 439 -27.54 37.17 27.71
CA ARG A 439 -27.93 35.79 28.00
C ARG A 439 -28.80 35.75 29.27
N VAL A 440 -29.91 35.00 29.24
CA VAL A 440 -30.73 34.65 30.40
C VAL A 440 -30.60 33.15 30.67
N GLU A 441 -30.22 32.79 31.90
CA GLU A 441 -30.23 31.43 32.45
C GLU A 441 -31.57 31.17 33.16
N GLN A 442 -32.15 29.96 33.01
CA GLN A 442 -33.14 29.39 33.93
C GLN A 442 -32.96 27.85 33.99
N PRO A 443 -33.15 27.21 35.16
CA PRO A 443 -32.79 25.81 35.45
C PRO A 443 -33.96 24.82 35.23
N TRP A 444 -33.66 23.55 34.99
CA TRP A 444 -34.65 22.46 34.94
C TRP A 444 -34.46 21.49 36.12
N THR A 445 -35.58 21.24 36.78
CA THR A 445 -35.77 20.45 38.02
C THR A 445 -35.98 18.96 37.76
N GLU A 446 -35.59 18.17 38.77
CA GLU A 446 -35.88 16.75 39.01
C GLU A 446 -37.39 16.41 38.98
N GLY A 447 -37.72 15.20 38.51
CA GLY A 447 -39.07 14.63 38.53
C GLY A 447 -39.05 13.11 38.37
N ASP A 448 -39.22 12.42 39.50
CA ASP A 448 -39.35 10.97 39.70
C ASP A 448 -40.66 10.41 39.07
N GLY A 449 -40.68 9.13 38.70
CA GLY A 449 -41.88 8.51 38.11
C GLY A 449 -41.71 7.09 37.55
N ARG A 450 -41.78 6.09 38.44
CA ARG A 450 -41.93 4.65 38.13
C ARG A 450 -43.30 4.28 37.51
N LEU A 451 -43.34 3.03 37.01
CA LEU A 451 -44.48 2.14 36.65
C LEU A 451 -44.83 2.23 35.15
N ARG A 452 -44.61 1.21 34.31
CA ARG A 452 -44.95 -0.22 34.43
C ARG A 452 -44.02 -1.12 33.61
#